data_AF-A0A7C2AEF2-F1
#
_entry.id   AF-A0A7C2AEF2-F1
#
_cell.length_a   1.000
_cell.length_b   1.000
_cell.length_c   1.000
_cell.angle_alpha   90.00
_cell.angle_beta   90.00
_cell.angle_gamma   90.00
#
_symmetry.space_group_name_H-M   'P 1'
#
loop_
_entity.id
_entity.type
_entity.pdbx_description
1 polymer ?
#
loop_
_entity_poly.entity_id
_entity_poly.type
_entity_poly.pdbx_seq_one_letter_code
_entity_poly.pdbx_strand_id
1 'polypeptide(L)'
;MIKTGRHLLLALLFSAAFTSGAQALVITTTVAGTANLYYDSWGHAFDSSLAESDPSFNIEYSALGRGTPAEAVNYAFSSGQSLSIEATGAVVDWGTTYTDPTGTSATGANEGWDFRNLPVYSLIGVWSSSSSLIEPINSPFYIGSSLDLITPMVAGSLYLFLGENDGYFRDNYYGDKYNVTISMASVPEPATIALLSLGLLGILFARTSASRKRA
;
A
#
# COMPACT_ATOMS: atom_id res chain seq x y z
N MET A 1 22.63 -32.78 43.36
CA MET A 1 22.99 -31.63 42.48
C MET A 1 22.72 -32.02 41.02
N ILE A 2 22.39 -31.07 40.14
CA ILE A 2 22.12 -31.25 38.68
C ILE A 2 20.69 -31.74 38.29
N LYS A 3 19.63 -31.04 38.70
CA LYS A 3 18.29 -31.14 38.04
C LYS A 3 17.77 -29.79 37.51
N THR A 4 18.34 -28.68 37.97
CA THR A 4 17.96 -27.30 37.62
C THR A 4 18.43 -26.84 36.25
N GLY A 5 19.60 -27.29 35.78
CA GLY A 5 20.19 -26.83 34.52
C GLY A 5 19.45 -27.29 33.26
N ARG A 6 18.79 -28.45 33.33
CA ARG A 6 18.11 -29.05 32.17
C ARG A 6 16.87 -28.26 31.74
N HIS A 7 16.14 -27.67 32.68
CA HIS A 7 14.98 -26.82 32.39
C HIS A 7 15.36 -25.43 31.89
N LEU A 8 16.48 -24.88 32.38
CA LEU A 8 17.00 -23.60 31.92
C LEU A 8 17.51 -23.71 30.47
N LEU A 9 18.21 -24.81 30.17
CA LEU A 9 18.69 -25.11 28.83
C LEU A 9 17.54 -25.36 27.84
N LEU A 10 16.49 -26.08 28.28
CA LEU A 10 15.29 -26.29 27.46
C LEU A 10 14.57 -24.97 27.17
N ALA A 11 14.41 -24.11 28.19
CA ALA A 11 13.83 -22.78 28.02
C ALA A 11 14.66 -21.92 27.04
N LEU A 12 16.00 -21.94 27.15
CA LEU A 12 16.90 -21.23 26.21
C LEU A 12 16.81 -21.77 24.78
N LEU A 13 16.70 -23.09 24.60
CA LEU A 13 16.55 -23.72 23.28
C LEU A 13 15.18 -23.42 22.65
N PHE A 14 14.11 -23.40 23.44
CA PHE A 14 12.81 -22.93 22.95
C PHE A 14 12.87 -21.43 22.61
N SER A 15 13.49 -20.58 23.43
CA SER A 15 13.65 -19.15 23.13
C SER A 15 14.44 -18.88 21.83
N ALA A 16 15.50 -19.65 21.58
CA ALA A 16 16.29 -19.53 20.35
C ALA A 16 15.56 -20.09 19.11
N ALA A 17 14.61 -21.01 19.29
CA ALA A 17 13.81 -21.58 18.20
C ALA A 17 12.66 -20.66 17.74
N PHE A 18 12.23 -19.70 18.57
CA PHE A 18 11.15 -18.74 18.24
C PHE A 18 11.65 -17.36 17.81
N THR A 19 12.96 -17.10 17.78
CA THR A 19 13.55 -15.83 17.30
C THR A 19 13.71 -15.73 15.78
N SER A 20 13.05 -16.58 14.99
CA SER A 20 13.07 -16.46 13.53
C SER A 20 12.30 -15.20 13.08
N GLY A 21 13.08 -14.12 12.95
CA GLY A 21 12.85 -12.82 12.34
C GLY A 21 11.45 -12.50 11.81
N ALA A 22 10.81 -11.52 12.45
CA ALA A 22 9.80 -10.69 11.81
C ALA A 22 10.48 -9.79 10.76
N GLN A 23 10.83 -10.35 9.60
CA GLN A 23 11.28 -9.55 8.47
C GLN A 23 10.10 -8.77 7.90
N ALA A 24 10.30 -7.48 7.65
CA ALA A 24 9.32 -6.66 6.93
C ALA A 24 9.11 -7.28 5.55
N LEU A 25 7.86 -7.53 5.19
CA LEU A 25 7.52 -7.96 3.84
C LEU A 25 7.56 -6.73 2.92
N VAL A 26 8.29 -6.85 1.81
CA VAL A 26 8.41 -5.80 0.80
C VAL A 26 7.90 -6.34 -0.53
N ILE A 27 6.97 -5.61 -1.14
CA ILE A 27 6.44 -5.88 -2.48
C ILE A 27 6.97 -4.80 -3.41
N THR A 28 7.45 -5.20 -4.59
CA THR A 28 7.82 -4.27 -5.66
C THR A 28 6.93 -4.51 -6.87
N THR A 29 6.49 -3.43 -7.51
CA THR A 29 5.67 -3.46 -8.72
C THR A 29 5.93 -2.22 -9.58
N THR A 30 5.36 -2.19 -10.78
CA THR A 30 5.43 -1.03 -11.67
C THR A 30 4.04 -0.61 -12.11
N VAL A 31 3.83 0.69 -12.28
CA VAL A 31 2.58 1.27 -12.79
C VAL A 31 2.90 2.02 -14.07
N ALA A 32 2.27 1.64 -15.18
CA ALA A 32 2.44 2.36 -16.44
C ALA A 32 1.53 3.60 -16.46
N GLY A 33 1.93 4.66 -17.16
CA GLY A 33 1.08 5.85 -17.35
C GLY A 33 -0.24 5.55 -18.05
N THR A 34 -0.38 4.39 -18.70
CA THR A 34 -1.64 3.94 -19.30
C THR A 34 -2.56 3.15 -18.34
N ALA A 35 -2.12 2.88 -17.10
CA ALA A 35 -2.88 2.07 -16.14
C ALA A 35 -4.08 2.85 -15.59
N ASN A 36 -5.27 2.42 -15.99
CA ASN A 36 -6.52 3.08 -15.73
C ASN A 36 -7.27 2.46 -14.54
N LEU A 37 -7.51 3.26 -13.49
CA LEU A 37 -8.29 2.87 -12.31
C LEU A 37 -9.79 3.18 -12.40
N TYR A 38 -10.25 3.77 -13.50
CA TYR A 38 -11.63 4.20 -13.62
C TYR A 38 -12.56 2.99 -13.83
N TYR A 39 -13.36 2.69 -12.80
CA TYR A 39 -14.34 1.60 -12.78
C TYR A 39 -15.80 2.07 -12.94
N ASP A 40 -16.10 3.34 -12.67
CA ASP A 40 -17.33 4.03 -13.04
C ASP A 40 -17.00 5.30 -13.85
N SER A 41 -18.02 6.06 -14.28
CA SER A 41 -17.77 7.39 -14.86
C SER A 41 -17.58 8.38 -13.71
N TRP A 42 -16.31 8.68 -13.42
CA TRP A 42 -15.92 9.70 -12.45
C TRP A 42 -14.91 10.72 -13.01
N GLY A 43 -14.74 10.73 -14.33
CA GLY A 43 -13.93 11.70 -15.05
C GLY A 43 -14.58 13.08 -15.09
N HIS A 44 -14.00 13.98 -14.29
CA HIS A 44 -13.99 15.45 -14.32
C HIS A 44 -15.25 16.26 -13.96
N ALA A 45 -14.97 17.43 -13.38
CA ALA A 45 -15.72 18.66 -13.59
C ALA A 45 -14.88 19.56 -14.51
N PHE A 46 -14.96 19.39 -15.82
CA PHE A 46 -14.41 20.40 -16.73
C PHE A 46 -15.37 21.57 -16.81
N ASP A 47 -14.82 22.78 -16.88
CA ASP A 47 -15.58 23.95 -17.31
C ASP A 47 -16.13 23.65 -18.71
N SER A 48 -17.45 23.50 -18.80
CA SER A 48 -18.17 23.18 -20.03
C SER A 48 -17.87 24.16 -21.18
N SER A 49 -17.34 25.35 -20.89
CA SER A 49 -16.96 26.33 -21.91
C SER A 49 -15.75 25.91 -22.77
N LEU A 50 -14.85 25.04 -22.28
CA LEU A 50 -13.73 24.52 -23.08
C LEU A 50 -14.16 23.36 -23.99
N ALA A 51 -15.04 22.48 -23.49
CA ALA A 51 -15.65 21.40 -24.28
C ALA A 51 -16.54 21.92 -25.43
N GLU A 52 -17.09 23.13 -25.29
CA GLU A 52 -17.80 23.84 -26.37
C GLU A 52 -16.85 24.40 -27.44
N SER A 53 -15.60 24.72 -27.09
CA SER A 53 -14.62 25.32 -28.00
C SER A 53 -13.82 24.32 -28.82
N ASP A 54 -13.65 23.08 -28.33
CA ASP A 54 -13.01 21.99 -29.05
C ASP A 54 -13.72 20.64 -28.76
N PRO A 55 -14.45 20.07 -29.76
CA PRO A 55 -15.16 18.80 -29.61
C PRO A 55 -14.25 17.60 -29.32
N SER A 56 -12.93 17.73 -29.53
CA SER A 56 -11.95 16.70 -29.19
C SER A 56 -11.57 16.68 -27.70
N PHE A 57 -12.02 17.65 -26.91
CA PHE A 57 -11.96 17.62 -25.43
C PHE A 57 -13.27 17.09 -24.81
N ASN A 58 -14.35 16.99 -25.59
CA ASN A 58 -15.65 16.43 -25.16
C ASN A 58 -15.64 14.90 -24.92
N ILE A 59 -14.45 14.31 -24.80
CA ILE A 59 -14.19 12.92 -24.50
C ILE A 59 -13.86 12.66 -23.01
N GLU A 60 -13.77 13.74 -22.23
CA GLU A 60 -13.53 13.76 -20.78
C GLU A 60 -14.65 13.08 -19.96
N TYR A 61 -15.88 12.97 -20.48
CA TYR A 61 -17.01 12.35 -19.78
C TYR A 61 -16.90 10.82 -19.54
N SER A 62 -15.87 10.15 -20.06
CA SER A 62 -15.59 8.76 -19.68
C SER A 62 -14.10 8.38 -19.83
N ALA A 63 -13.28 8.72 -18.83
CA ALA A 63 -12.01 8.03 -18.60
C ALA A 63 -12.21 6.51 -18.41
N LEU A 64 -13.42 6.09 -18.03
CA LEU A 64 -13.86 4.69 -18.04
C LEU A 64 -13.60 4.01 -19.39
N GLY A 65 -12.87 2.90 -19.36
CA GLY A 65 -12.58 2.09 -20.55
C GLY A 65 -11.48 2.66 -21.46
N ARG A 66 -10.74 3.69 -21.03
CA ARG A 66 -9.56 4.22 -21.74
C ARG A 66 -8.27 3.62 -21.20
N GLY A 67 -7.19 3.67 -21.97
CA GLY A 67 -5.92 3.08 -21.54
C GLY A 67 -6.01 1.56 -21.30
N THR A 68 -5.14 1.06 -20.43
CA THR A 68 -5.09 -0.35 -20.03
C THR A 68 -5.76 -0.49 -18.66
N PRO A 69 -6.72 -1.41 -18.46
CA PRO A 69 -7.28 -1.65 -17.13
C PRO A 69 -6.19 -1.94 -16.11
N ALA A 70 -6.21 -1.23 -14.98
CA ALA A 70 -5.29 -1.49 -13.89
C ALA A 70 -5.48 -2.89 -13.31
N GLU A 71 -4.38 -3.54 -12.96
CA GLU A 71 -4.38 -4.83 -12.29
C GLU A 71 -4.13 -4.66 -10.78
N ALA A 72 -4.64 -5.60 -9.99
CA ALA A 72 -4.32 -5.64 -8.57
C ALA A 72 -2.82 -5.88 -8.38
N VAL A 73 -2.23 -5.23 -7.38
CA VAL A 73 -0.96 -5.68 -6.81
C VAL A 73 -1.14 -7.15 -6.42
N ASN A 74 -0.19 -8.01 -6.81
CA ASN A 74 -0.25 -9.45 -6.61
C ASN A 74 0.01 -9.84 -5.13
N TYR A 75 -0.86 -9.36 -4.25
CA TYR A 75 -0.81 -9.58 -2.82
C TYR A 75 -2.19 -9.31 -2.19
N ALA A 76 -2.62 -10.18 -1.28
CA ALA A 76 -3.82 -9.98 -0.48
C ALA A 76 -3.43 -9.36 0.87
N PHE A 77 -3.78 -8.09 1.05
CA PHE A 77 -3.49 -7.33 2.26
C PHE A 77 -4.40 -7.74 3.42
N SER A 78 -3.89 -7.61 4.65
CA SER A 78 -4.69 -7.84 5.86
C SER A 78 -5.36 -6.53 6.30
N SER A 79 -6.62 -6.61 6.71
CA SER A 79 -7.35 -5.48 7.31
C SER A 79 -6.61 -4.88 8.50
N GLY A 80 -6.49 -3.55 8.57
CA GLY A 80 -5.83 -2.83 9.67
C GLY A 80 -4.29 -2.93 9.69
N GLN A 81 -3.68 -3.54 8.67
CA GLN A 81 -2.23 -3.57 8.48
C GLN A 81 -1.68 -2.18 8.13
N SER A 82 -0.53 -1.84 8.73
CA SER A 82 0.23 -0.63 8.41
C SER A 82 1.12 -0.85 7.19
N LEU A 83 1.04 0.08 6.23
CA LEU A 83 1.79 0.08 4.99
C LEU A 83 2.55 1.39 4.81
N SER A 84 3.71 1.31 4.18
CA SER A 84 4.44 2.44 3.61
C SER A 84 4.60 2.18 2.11
N ILE A 85 4.14 3.11 1.29
CA ILE A 85 4.21 3.04 -0.18
C ILE A 85 5.19 4.12 -0.64
N GLU A 86 6.23 3.73 -1.35
CA GLU A 86 7.21 4.61 -1.96
C GLU A 86 7.17 4.43 -3.47
N ALA A 87 7.14 5.53 -4.22
CA ALA A 87 7.10 5.54 -5.67
C ALA A 87 8.18 6.44 -6.27
N THR A 88 8.83 5.95 -7.31
CA THR A 88 9.87 6.66 -8.06
C THR A 88 9.69 6.45 -9.56
N GLY A 89 10.51 7.12 -10.38
CA GLY A 89 10.40 7.06 -11.84
C GLY A 89 9.50 8.17 -12.36
N ALA A 90 9.09 8.03 -13.62
CA ALA A 90 8.23 8.97 -14.30
C ALA A 90 7.45 8.24 -15.40
N VAL A 91 6.33 8.82 -15.82
CA VAL A 91 5.58 8.41 -17.00
C VAL A 91 5.53 9.58 -17.98
N VAL A 92 5.18 9.31 -19.24
CA VAL A 92 4.90 10.37 -20.21
C VAL A 92 3.40 10.49 -20.37
N ASP A 93 2.91 11.69 -20.08
CA ASP A 93 1.52 12.10 -20.27
C ASP A 93 1.45 13.24 -21.28
N TRP A 94 0.26 13.52 -21.83
CA TRP A 94 0.08 14.52 -22.89
C TRP A 94 1.07 14.28 -24.06
N GLY A 95 1.39 13.02 -24.39
CA GLY A 95 2.30 12.67 -25.47
C GLY A 95 3.78 13.05 -25.33
N THR A 96 4.15 13.95 -24.40
CA THR A 96 5.50 14.51 -24.32
C THR A 96 5.95 14.93 -22.92
N THR A 97 5.05 15.04 -21.96
CA THR A 97 5.35 15.57 -20.62
C THR A 97 5.73 14.43 -19.70
N TYR A 98 6.96 14.46 -19.18
CA TYR A 98 7.37 13.54 -18.12
C TYR A 98 6.90 14.03 -16.76
N THR A 99 6.08 13.24 -16.07
CA THR A 99 5.56 13.52 -14.73
C THR A 99 6.06 12.47 -13.74
N ASP A 100 6.46 12.93 -12.56
CA ASP A 100 6.78 12.04 -11.44
C ASP A 100 5.49 11.55 -10.75
N PRO A 101 5.56 10.61 -9.78
CA PRO A 101 4.37 10.10 -9.10
C PRO A 101 3.50 11.17 -8.43
N THR A 102 3.99 12.40 -8.24
CA THR A 102 3.24 13.52 -7.64
C THR A 102 2.44 14.32 -8.65
N GLY A 103 2.56 14.03 -9.96
CA GLY A 103 2.02 14.87 -11.02
C GLY A 103 2.84 16.11 -11.30
N THR A 104 4.09 16.13 -10.83
CA THR A 104 5.01 17.24 -11.11
C THR A 104 5.82 16.92 -12.36
N SER A 105 5.75 17.80 -13.36
CA SER A 105 6.55 17.66 -14.57
C SER A 105 8.04 17.88 -14.31
N ALA A 106 8.91 17.43 -15.21
CA ALA A 106 10.35 17.69 -15.15
C ALA A 106 10.73 19.19 -15.05
N THR A 107 9.83 20.10 -15.42
CA THR A 107 10.04 21.56 -15.28
C THR A 107 9.66 22.11 -13.90
N GLY A 108 9.14 21.26 -13.01
CA GLY A 108 8.65 21.65 -11.69
C GLY A 108 7.22 22.22 -11.71
N ALA A 109 6.57 22.26 -12.87
CA ALA A 109 5.16 22.63 -12.96
C ALA A 109 4.30 21.41 -12.61
N ASN A 110 3.46 21.56 -11.59
CA ASN A 110 2.25 20.76 -11.45
C ASN A 110 1.22 21.37 -12.39
N GLU A 111 0.51 20.56 -13.17
CA GLU A 111 -0.44 21.10 -14.14
C GLU A 111 -1.59 21.85 -13.45
N GLY A 112 -1.82 21.64 -12.15
CA GLY A 112 -2.73 22.44 -11.34
C GLY A 112 -4.21 22.04 -11.49
N TRP A 113 -4.46 20.87 -12.07
CA TRP A 113 -5.78 20.29 -12.24
C TRP A 113 -5.96 19.16 -11.21
N ASP A 114 -7.21 18.94 -10.80
CA ASP A 114 -7.59 17.86 -9.92
C ASP A 114 -8.75 17.06 -10.50
N PHE A 115 -8.68 15.72 -10.43
CA PHE A 115 -9.82 14.83 -10.66
C PHE A 115 -10.28 14.27 -9.31
N ARG A 116 -11.48 14.68 -8.87
CA ARG A 116 -12.01 14.40 -7.51
C ARG A 116 -11.08 14.83 -6.36
N ASN A 117 -10.45 16.01 -6.48
CA ASN A 117 -9.47 16.53 -5.52
C ASN A 117 -8.20 15.65 -5.42
N LEU A 118 -7.90 14.88 -6.49
CA LEU A 118 -6.63 14.18 -6.65
C LEU A 118 -5.85 14.85 -7.79
N PRO A 119 -4.56 15.17 -7.61
CA PRO A 119 -3.75 15.81 -8.64
C PRO A 119 -3.72 14.99 -9.92
N VAL A 120 -3.89 15.65 -11.06
CA VAL A 120 -3.75 15.03 -12.38
C VAL A 120 -2.30 14.60 -12.61
N TYR A 121 -2.11 13.52 -13.38
CA TYR A 121 -0.82 12.91 -13.68
C TYR A 121 -0.06 12.42 -12.46
N SER A 122 -0.79 12.12 -11.39
CA SER A 122 -0.23 11.52 -10.19
C SER A 122 -0.60 10.05 -10.04
N LEU A 123 0.28 9.34 -9.33
CA LEU A 123 0.00 8.00 -8.86
C LEU A 123 -1.10 8.03 -7.80
N ILE A 124 -2.17 7.31 -8.08
CA ILE A 124 -3.33 7.12 -7.20
C ILE A 124 -3.57 5.64 -6.94
N GLY A 125 -4.34 5.34 -5.89
CA GLY A 125 -4.72 3.99 -5.51
C GLY A 125 -6.20 3.85 -5.16
N VAL A 126 -6.71 2.62 -5.24
CA VAL A 126 -8.05 2.25 -4.74
C VAL A 126 -8.01 0.86 -4.13
N TRP A 127 -8.74 0.69 -3.03
CA TRP A 127 -8.91 -0.61 -2.39
C TRP A 127 -10.10 -1.36 -2.97
N SER A 128 -9.91 -2.65 -3.21
CA SER A 128 -10.94 -3.55 -3.77
C SER A 128 -11.12 -4.80 -2.91
N SER A 129 -12.35 -5.32 -2.87
CA SER A 129 -12.66 -6.66 -2.33
C SER A 129 -12.34 -7.80 -3.28
N SER A 130 -12.02 -7.50 -4.54
CA SER A 130 -11.72 -8.47 -5.60
C SER A 130 -10.32 -8.27 -6.16
N SER A 131 -9.62 -9.36 -6.50
CA SER A 131 -8.30 -9.31 -7.12
C SER A 131 -8.35 -9.14 -8.64
N SER A 132 -9.53 -9.31 -9.26
CA SER A 132 -9.69 -9.32 -10.72
C SER A 132 -10.48 -8.13 -11.26
N LEU A 133 -11.26 -7.47 -10.40
CA LEU A 133 -12.10 -6.33 -10.75
C LEU A 133 -11.99 -5.30 -9.62
N ILE A 134 -12.14 -4.02 -9.96
CA ILE A 134 -12.21 -2.96 -8.96
C ILE A 134 -13.63 -2.90 -8.40
N GLU A 135 -13.79 -3.45 -7.19
CA GLU A 135 -14.98 -3.34 -6.35
C GLU A 135 -14.64 -2.42 -5.18
N PRO A 136 -14.79 -1.10 -5.34
CA PRO A 136 -14.20 -0.10 -4.44
C PRO A 136 -14.75 -0.24 -3.02
N ILE A 137 -13.85 -0.34 -2.05
CA ILE A 137 -14.19 -0.31 -0.62
C ILE A 137 -14.36 1.15 -0.14
N ASN A 138 -13.56 2.05 -0.71
CA ASN A 138 -13.51 3.47 -0.39
C ASN A 138 -13.18 4.28 -1.64
N SER A 139 -13.23 5.61 -1.52
CA SER A 139 -12.82 6.51 -2.59
C SER A 139 -11.35 6.28 -2.96
N PRO A 140 -10.98 6.46 -4.24
CA PRO A 140 -9.58 6.53 -4.63
C PRO A 140 -8.83 7.59 -3.83
N PHE A 141 -7.53 7.37 -3.63
CA PHE A 141 -6.67 8.21 -2.81
C PHE A 141 -5.35 8.53 -3.51
N TYR A 142 -4.80 9.70 -3.20
CA TYR A 142 -3.50 10.15 -3.70
C TYR A 142 -2.39 9.38 -3.00
N ILE A 143 -1.44 8.85 -3.77
CA ILE A 143 -0.23 8.19 -3.26
C ILE A 143 0.96 9.13 -3.40
N GLY A 144 1.14 9.75 -4.56
CA GLY A 144 2.31 10.58 -4.80
C GLY A 144 3.60 9.78 -4.78
N SER A 145 4.68 10.41 -4.32
CA SER A 145 5.99 9.76 -4.17
C SER A 145 6.09 8.91 -2.90
N SER A 146 5.35 9.22 -1.84
CA SER A 146 5.40 8.50 -0.56
C SER A 146 4.08 8.63 0.20
N LEU A 147 3.59 7.52 0.74
CA LEU A 147 2.39 7.47 1.55
C LEU A 147 2.48 6.38 2.63
N ASP A 148 2.34 6.79 3.89
CA ASP A 148 2.09 5.89 5.01
C ASP A 148 0.59 5.81 5.29
N LEU A 149 0.05 4.59 5.39
CA LEU A 149 -1.39 4.39 5.60
C LEU A 149 -1.70 3.10 6.38
N ILE A 150 -2.88 3.06 6.98
CA ILE A 150 -3.47 1.84 7.52
C ILE A 150 -4.52 1.33 6.53
N THR A 151 -4.40 0.06 6.16
CA THR A 151 -5.37 -0.60 5.27
C THR A 151 -6.79 -0.54 5.84
N PRO A 152 -7.83 -0.46 4.99
CA PRO A 152 -9.21 -0.44 5.45
C PRO A 152 -9.59 -1.60 6.38
N MET A 153 -10.49 -1.30 7.32
CA MET A 153 -11.05 -2.30 8.24
C MET A 153 -12.22 -3.02 7.59
N VAL A 154 -11.98 -4.17 6.96
CA VAL A 154 -12.99 -4.95 6.23
C VAL A 154 -12.95 -6.43 6.58
N ALA A 155 -14.07 -7.12 6.36
CA ALA A 155 -14.14 -8.57 6.42
C ALA A 155 -13.77 -9.16 5.06
N GLY A 156 -12.76 -10.03 5.00
CA GLY A 156 -12.32 -10.72 3.78
C GLY A 156 -10.97 -10.26 3.26
N SER A 157 -10.65 -10.65 2.03
CA SER A 157 -9.42 -10.27 1.34
C SER A 157 -9.46 -8.82 0.86
N LEU A 158 -8.32 -8.14 0.91
CA LEU A 158 -8.16 -6.76 0.51
C LEU A 158 -7.09 -6.65 -0.58
N TYR A 159 -7.41 -6.01 -1.71
CA TYR A 159 -6.50 -5.86 -2.85
C TYR A 159 -6.30 -4.39 -3.19
N LEU A 160 -5.06 -4.02 -3.48
CA LEU A 160 -4.70 -2.66 -3.89
C LEU A 160 -4.59 -2.61 -5.41
N PHE A 161 -5.29 -1.67 -6.04
CA PHE A 161 -5.08 -1.32 -7.45
C PHE A 161 -4.39 0.03 -7.50
N LEU A 162 -3.44 0.16 -8.43
CA LEU A 162 -2.63 1.36 -8.65
C LEU A 162 -2.78 1.83 -10.09
N GLY A 163 -2.73 3.14 -10.33
CA GLY A 163 -2.82 3.69 -11.67
C GLY A 163 -2.52 5.18 -11.73
N GLU A 164 -2.51 5.67 -12.97
CA GLU A 164 -2.29 7.07 -13.31
C GLU A 164 -3.61 7.84 -13.18
N ASN A 165 -3.55 9.05 -12.61
CA ASN A 165 -4.71 9.92 -12.57
C ASN A 165 -4.81 10.77 -13.84
N ASP A 166 -5.37 10.21 -14.89
CA ASP A 166 -5.51 10.86 -16.18
C ASP A 166 -6.95 10.74 -16.73
N GLY A 167 -7.35 11.69 -17.58
CA GLY A 167 -8.59 11.67 -18.35
C GLY A 167 -8.43 11.13 -19.77
N TYR A 168 -7.20 11.10 -20.29
CA TYR A 168 -6.92 10.81 -21.69
C TYR A 168 -5.69 9.94 -21.94
N PHE A 169 -5.69 8.72 -21.38
CA PHE A 169 -4.60 7.73 -21.50
C PHE A 169 -4.10 7.35 -22.91
N ARG A 170 -4.72 7.82 -24.01
CA ARG A 170 -4.31 7.47 -25.39
C ARG A 170 -3.03 8.16 -25.80
N ASP A 171 -2.72 9.33 -25.24
CA ASP A 171 -1.47 10.04 -25.50
C ASP A 171 -0.37 9.70 -24.49
N ASN A 172 -0.64 8.84 -23.51
CA ASN A 172 0.40 8.36 -22.59
C ASN A 172 1.31 7.33 -23.28
N TYR A 173 2.60 7.36 -22.98
CA TYR A 173 3.57 6.45 -23.59
C TYR A 173 3.71 5.13 -22.80
N TYR A 174 3.72 3.99 -23.51
CA TYR A 174 3.70 2.65 -22.90
C TYR A 174 5.03 2.21 -22.24
N GLY A 175 6.14 2.87 -22.58
CA GLY A 175 7.48 2.45 -22.14
C GLY A 175 7.85 2.88 -20.72
N ASP A 176 7.33 4.04 -20.29
CA ASP A 176 7.71 4.69 -19.04
C ASP A 176 6.74 4.30 -17.92
N LYS A 177 7.28 4.12 -16.71
CA LYS A 177 6.57 3.53 -15.57
C LYS A 177 7.07 4.12 -14.26
N TYR A 178 6.14 4.25 -13.32
CA TYR A 178 6.49 4.37 -11.92
C TYR A 178 6.97 3.03 -11.37
N ASN A 179 7.97 3.06 -10.51
CA ASN A 179 8.45 1.95 -9.71
C ASN A 179 7.93 2.12 -8.29
N VAL A 180 7.12 1.17 -7.84
CA VAL A 180 6.42 1.25 -6.55
C VAL A 180 6.95 0.16 -5.61
N THR A 181 7.28 0.56 -4.40
CA THR A 181 7.69 -0.31 -3.30
C THR A 181 6.70 -0.19 -2.16
N ILE A 182 6.08 -1.30 -1.76
CA ILE A 182 5.14 -1.36 -0.65
C ILE A 182 5.79 -2.15 0.47
N SER A 183 6.06 -1.48 1.59
CA SER A 183 6.65 -2.06 2.78
C SER A 183 5.57 -2.25 3.85
N MET A 184 5.43 -3.47 4.33
CA MET A 184 4.60 -3.77 5.49
C MET A 184 5.48 -3.77 6.73
N ALA A 185 5.21 -2.84 7.65
CA ALA A 185 5.82 -2.92 8.96
C ALA A 185 5.44 -4.27 9.58
N SER A 186 6.43 -5.06 10.00
CA SER A 186 6.14 -6.13 10.93
C SER A 186 5.53 -5.45 12.16
N VAL A 187 4.36 -5.92 12.59
CA VAL A 187 3.85 -5.52 13.91
C VAL A 187 4.98 -5.88 14.88
N PRO A 188 5.60 -4.92 15.59
CA PRO A 188 6.64 -5.25 16.54
C PRO A 188 5.96 -6.17 17.54
N GLU A 189 6.36 -7.45 17.62
CA GLU A 189 5.66 -8.45 18.43
C GLU A 189 5.41 -7.87 19.83
N PRO A 190 4.18 -7.43 20.15
CA PRO A 190 3.91 -6.95 21.46
C PRO A 190 3.74 -8.23 22.27
N ALA A 191 4.65 -8.40 23.22
CA ALA A 191 4.51 -9.30 24.35
C ALA A 191 5.13 -10.70 24.27
N THR A 192 5.83 -11.17 23.23
CA THR A 192 6.48 -12.49 23.35
C THR A 192 7.61 -12.46 24.38
N ILE A 193 8.50 -11.46 24.30
CA ILE A 193 9.55 -11.23 25.32
C ILE A 193 8.93 -10.82 26.67
N ALA A 194 7.87 -10.02 26.69
CA ALA A 194 7.24 -9.60 27.95
C ALA A 194 6.47 -10.75 28.64
N LEU A 195 5.75 -11.59 27.90
CA LEU A 195 5.09 -12.82 28.37
C LEU A 195 6.13 -13.85 28.79
N LEU A 196 7.24 -13.96 28.06
CA LEU A 196 8.35 -14.82 28.44
C LEU A 196 9.01 -14.35 29.75
N SER A 197 9.18 -13.04 29.92
CA SER A 197 9.69 -12.42 31.15
C SER A 197 8.72 -12.64 32.33
N LEU A 198 7.42 -12.46 32.11
CA LEU A 198 6.36 -12.73 33.09
C LEU A 198 6.28 -14.22 33.45
N GLY A 199 6.41 -15.13 32.48
CA GLY A 199 6.44 -16.56 32.70
C GLY A 199 7.68 -17.02 33.49
N LEU A 200 8.85 -16.48 33.16
CA LEU A 200 10.11 -16.70 33.90
C LEU A 200 10.02 -16.17 35.34
N LEU A 201 9.49 -14.96 35.53
CA LEU A 201 9.21 -14.39 36.85
C LEU A 201 8.24 -15.27 37.65
N GLY A 202 7.15 -15.74 37.02
CA GLY A 202 6.19 -16.65 37.65
C GLY A 202 6.81 -17.96 38.13
N ILE A 203 7.70 -18.57 37.33
CA ILE A 203 8.44 -19.79 37.70
C ILE A 203 9.40 -19.54 38.88
N LEU A 204 10.07 -18.38 38.89
CA LEU A 204 10.96 -17.98 40.00
C LEU A 204 10.18 -17.78 41.31
N PHE A 205 9.03 -17.10 41.26
CA PHE A 205 8.14 -16.90 42.43
C PHE A 205 7.53 -18.21 42.95
N ALA A 206 7.16 -19.14 42.07
CA ALA A 206 6.67 -20.45 42.46
C ALA A 206 7.75 -21.27 43.20
N ARG A 207 9.01 -21.17 42.78
CA ARG A 207 10.14 -21.84 43.44
C ARG A 207 10.45 -21.31 44.83
N THR A 208 10.47 -19.99 45.01
CA THR A 208 10.76 -19.37 46.32
C THR A 208 9.65 -19.60 47.34
N SER A 209 8.39 -19.66 46.89
CA SER A 209 7.25 -20.02 47.75
C SER A 209 7.27 -21.48 48.19
N ALA A 210 7.72 -22.40 47.32
CA ALA A 210 7.84 -23.83 47.67
C ALA A 210 8.99 -24.12 48.65
N SER A 211 10.09 -23.37 48.60
CA SER A 211 11.22 -23.56 49.54
C SER A 211 10.89 -23.03 50.94
N ARG A 212 10.11 -21.94 51.06
CA ARG A 212 9.65 -21.40 52.35
C ARG A 212 8.68 -22.29 53.09
N LYS A 213 7.90 -23.14 52.40
CA LYS A 213 6.98 -24.10 53.03
C LYS A 213 7.66 -25.37 53.54
N ARG A 214 8.96 -25.54 53.29
CA ARG A 214 9.75 -26.72 53.69
C ARG A 214 10.80 -26.43 54.78
N ALA A 215 10.91 -25.18 55.21
CA ALA A 215 11.67 -24.76 56.38
C ALA A 215 10.69 -24.56 57.54
#